data_AF-A0A8T5LM14-F1
#
_entry.id   AF-A0A8T5LM14-F1
#
_cell.length_a   1.000
_cell.length_b   1.000
_cell.length_c   1.000
_cell.angle_alpha   90.00
_cell.angle_beta   90.00
_cell.angle_gamma   90.00
#
_symmetry.space_group_name_H-M   'P 1'
#
loop_
_entity.id
_entity.type
_entity.pdbx_description
1 polymer ?
#
loop_
_entity_poly.entity_id
_entity_poly.type
_entity_poly.pdbx_seq_one_letter_code
_entity_poly.pdbx_strand_id
1 'polypeptide(L)'
;KAKKAKIDAVIAWDYSVFAECSKLKIPIHLSTQASVSSYAALKEYKNKFPGITSVNLARELNIEQITNIIKSIKKDNLKVDIETFVHGAMCVSVSGRCFLSQEVFGKSANRGDCLQPCRRQYLVKDVEEKHSFELGEDFVLSPKDLCTIKVIDKLISAGINVFKIEGRNRSPEYVKVVTECYREAIDNQKADTAKLYERLKTVYNRGFSTGFYMGKPMGEWSKAYGSKATKKKEYIGKVVNYFDKVKAAEILIESGGLSLKDHLMVQGPTTGIVEIDVTSMQAQHKDVKSAKKGSSIAVKIGKVRKNDKVYKII
;
A
#
# COMPACT_ATOMS: atom_id res chain seq x y z
N LYS A 1 9.38 -26.19 2.05
CA LYS A 1 8.88 -25.54 0.80
C LYS A 1 9.63 -24.25 0.51
N ALA A 2 9.68 -23.30 1.47
CA ALA A 2 10.43 -22.03 1.37
C ALA A 2 11.86 -22.18 0.80
N LYS A 3 12.71 -23.02 1.40
CA LYS A 3 14.09 -23.27 0.91
C LYS A 3 14.16 -23.76 -0.54
N LYS A 4 13.24 -24.65 -0.93
CA LYS A 4 13.15 -25.16 -2.32
C LYS A 4 12.76 -24.06 -3.31
N ALA A 5 11.95 -23.10 -2.87
CA ALA A 5 11.54 -21.94 -3.66
C ALA A 5 12.61 -20.84 -3.74
N LYS A 6 13.77 -21.01 -3.07
CA LYS A 6 14.89 -20.05 -3.06
C LYS A 6 14.48 -18.61 -2.69
N ILE A 7 13.57 -18.48 -1.71
CA ILE A 7 13.22 -17.15 -1.17
C ILE A 7 14.44 -16.53 -0.46
N ASP A 8 14.62 -15.22 -0.59
CA ASP A 8 15.77 -14.50 -0.02
C ASP A 8 15.66 -14.32 1.50
N ALA A 9 14.45 -14.18 2.02
CA ALA A 9 14.20 -14.01 3.45
C ALA A 9 12.78 -14.42 3.85
N VAL A 10 12.56 -14.62 5.16
CA VAL A 10 11.24 -14.83 5.77
C VAL A 10 10.92 -13.67 6.69
N ILE A 11 9.75 -13.03 6.48
CA ILE A 11 9.20 -12.06 7.43
C ILE A 11 8.40 -12.81 8.50
N ALA A 12 8.85 -12.77 9.76
CA ALA A 12 8.20 -13.51 10.86
C ALA A 12 8.37 -12.81 12.22
N TRP A 13 7.55 -13.20 13.19
CA TRP A 13 7.66 -12.79 14.60
C TRP A 13 7.77 -13.97 15.58
N ASP A 14 7.39 -15.18 15.14
CA ASP A 14 7.34 -16.38 15.96
C ASP A 14 8.72 -17.03 16.13
N TYR A 15 9.06 -17.39 17.37
CA TYR A 15 10.36 -17.94 17.73
C TYR A 15 10.65 -19.31 17.11
N SER A 16 9.63 -20.15 16.95
CA SER A 16 9.80 -21.46 16.31
C SER A 16 10.17 -21.31 14.84
N VAL A 17 9.61 -20.29 14.17
CA VAL A 17 9.95 -19.95 12.79
C VAL A 17 11.41 -19.47 12.70
N PHE A 18 11.87 -18.67 13.67
CA PHE A 18 13.28 -18.25 13.72
C PHE A 18 14.24 -19.42 13.90
N ALA A 19 13.93 -20.33 14.82
CA ALA A 19 14.74 -21.53 15.05
C ALA A 19 14.86 -22.38 13.77
N GLU A 20 13.76 -22.53 13.03
CA GLU A 20 13.77 -23.27 11.77
C GLU A 20 14.52 -22.54 10.65
N CYS A 21 14.35 -21.22 10.54
CA CYS A 21 15.12 -20.39 9.59
C CYS A 21 16.62 -20.46 9.87
N SER A 22 17.04 -20.46 11.14
CA SER A 22 18.44 -20.65 11.55
C SER A 22 19.00 -22.00 11.08
N LYS A 23 18.29 -23.11 11.31
CA LYS A 23 18.69 -24.44 10.82
C LYS A 23 18.81 -24.47 9.31
N LEU A 24 17.88 -23.82 8.61
CA LEU A 24 17.82 -23.81 7.16
C LEU A 24 18.76 -22.79 6.51
N LYS A 25 19.38 -21.90 7.31
CA LYS A 25 20.21 -20.76 6.90
C LYS A 25 19.45 -19.78 5.99
N ILE A 26 18.20 -19.48 6.34
CA ILE A 26 17.37 -18.50 5.64
C ILE A 26 17.38 -17.18 6.44
N PRO A 27 17.72 -16.04 5.82
CA PRO A 27 17.63 -14.73 6.46
C PRO A 27 16.24 -14.43 7.02
N ILE A 28 16.20 -13.73 8.16
CA ILE A 28 14.96 -13.37 8.85
C ILE A 28 14.78 -11.86 8.81
N HIS A 29 13.61 -11.42 8.34
CA HIS A 29 13.15 -10.04 8.50
C HIS A 29 12.18 -10.02 9.69
N LEU A 30 12.59 -9.41 10.79
CA LEU A 30 11.81 -9.38 12.01
C LEU A 30 10.56 -8.51 11.80
N SER A 31 9.38 -9.13 11.86
CA SER A 31 8.10 -8.46 11.61
C SER A 31 7.80 -7.41 12.69
N THR A 32 7.07 -6.36 12.32
CA THR A 32 6.54 -5.37 13.28
C THR A 32 5.73 -6.03 14.39
N GLN A 33 5.13 -7.19 14.13
CA GLN A 33 4.43 -8.00 15.14
C GLN A 33 5.33 -8.51 16.26
N ALA A 34 6.66 -8.45 16.16
CA ALA A 34 7.57 -8.71 17.27
C ALA A 34 7.63 -7.56 18.29
N SER A 35 7.01 -6.40 17.98
CA SER A 35 6.91 -5.23 18.86
C SER A 35 8.26 -4.69 19.33
N VAL A 36 9.25 -4.67 18.44
CA VAL A 36 10.57 -4.10 18.75
C VAL A 36 10.48 -2.58 18.78
N SER A 37 10.40 -2.04 19.99
CA SER A 37 10.29 -0.60 20.28
C SER A 37 11.56 0.01 20.91
N SER A 38 12.59 -0.80 21.15
CA SER A 38 13.83 -0.34 21.79
C SER A 38 15.06 -1.08 21.27
N TYR A 39 16.23 -0.46 21.44
CA TYR A 39 17.52 -1.07 21.08
C TYR A 39 17.80 -2.33 21.90
N ALA A 40 17.46 -2.33 23.19
CA ALA A 40 17.66 -3.49 24.06
C ALA A 40 16.90 -4.73 23.54
N ALA A 41 15.63 -4.56 23.17
CA ALA A 41 14.84 -5.65 22.60
C ALA A 41 15.46 -6.16 21.28
N LEU A 42 15.88 -5.26 20.39
CA LEU A 42 16.55 -5.63 19.14
C LEU A 42 17.84 -6.42 19.37
N LYS A 43 18.66 -5.99 20.35
CA LYS A 43 19.91 -6.64 20.70
C LYS A 43 19.68 -8.08 21.18
N GLU A 44 18.69 -8.30 22.03
CA GLU A 44 18.31 -9.65 22.48
C GLU A 44 17.87 -10.56 21.33
N TYR A 45 17.03 -10.05 20.43
CA TYR A 45 16.64 -10.80 19.22
C TYR A 45 17.85 -11.18 18.37
N LYS A 46 18.78 -10.24 18.17
CA LYS A 46 19.98 -10.46 17.36
C LYS A 46 20.97 -11.41 17.99
N ASN A 47 21.18 -11.33 19.30
CA ASN A 47 22.05 -12.24 20.04
C ASN A 47 21.54 -13.68 19.93
N LYS A 48 20.23 -13.87 20.08
CA LYS A 48 19.59 -15.20 20.02
C LYS A 48 19.47 -15.72 18.59
N PHE A 49 19.25 -14.83 17.62
CA PHE A 49 19.06 -15.17 16.21
C PHE A 49 19.94 -14.28 15.31
N PRO A 50 21.23 -14.62 15.14
CA PRO A 50 22.15 -13.86 14.29
C PRO A 50 21.71 -13.75 12.83
N GLY A 51 20.87 -14.70 12.36
CA GLY A 51 20.30 -14.73 11.01
C GLY A 51 19.18 -13.70 10.75
N ILE A 52 18.76 -12.92 11.75
CA ILE A 52 17.97 -11.71 11.49
C ILE A 52 18.83 -10.78 10.64
N THR A 53 18.30 -10.18 9.57
CA THR A 53 19.01 -9.25 8.68
C THR A 53 18.35 -7.88 8.67
N SER A 54 17.03 -7.84 8.86
CA SER A 54 16.26 -6.60 8.95
C SER A 54 15.27 -6.66 10.12
N VAL A 55 14.87 -5.51 10.66
CA VAL A 55 13.80 -5.37 11.63
C VAL A 55 12.81 -4.30 11.21
N ASN A 56 11.54 -4.68 11.10
CA ASN A 56 10.43 -3.75 11.00
C ASN A 56 10.06 -3.28 12.40
N LEU A 57 10.39 -2.03 12.71
CA LEU A 57 10.19 -1.47 14.03
C LEU A 57 8.70 -1.33 14.39
N ALA A 58 8.44 -1.20 15.68
CA ALA A 58 7.11 -0.94 16.22
C ALA A 58 6.53 0.36 15.61
N ARG A 59 5.24 0.34 15.24
CA ARG A 59 4.58 1.42 14.48
C ARG A 59 4.20 2.64 15.33
N GLU A 60 4.24 2.46 16.63
CA GLU A 60 4.00 3.46 17.66
C GLU A 60 5.24 4.32 17.98
N LEU A 61 6.39 4.04 17.36
CA LEU A 61 7.59 4.84 17.53
C LEU A 61 7.55 6.14 16.72
N ASN A 62 8.05 7.21 17.34
CA ASN A 62 8.32 8.47 16.65
C ASN A 62 9.73 8.47 16.01
N ILE A 63 10.02 9.47 15.16
CA ILE A 63 11.31 9.57 14.46
C ILE A 63 12.49 9.70 15.43
N GLU A 64 12.32 10.41 16.55
CA GLU A 64 13.39 10.60 17.53
C GLU A 64 13.79 9.27 18.17
N GLN A 65 12.81 8.48 18.60
CA GLN A 65 13.03 7.15 19.17
C GLN A 65 13.70 6.22 18.16
N ILE A 66 13.25 6.22 16.90
CA ILE A 66 13.88 5.44 15.81
C ILE A 66 15.33 5.88 15.61
N THR A 67 15.59 7.19 15.58
CA THR A 67 16.93 7.75 15.44
C THR A 67 17.85 7.30 16.59
N ASN A 68 17.36 7.27 17.82
CA ASN A 68 18.12 6.81 18.99
C ASN A 68 18.44 5.31 18.93
N ILE A 69 17.50 4.49 18.44
CA ILE A 69 17.76 3.07 18.16
C ILE A 69 18.86 2.93 17.10
N ILE A 70 18.77 3.66 15.98
CA ILE A 70 19.76 3.62 14.90
C ILE A 70 21.15 4.07 15.38
N LYS A 71 21.23 5.13 16.20
CA LYS A 71 22.50 5.57 16.81
C LYS A 71 23.12 4.46 17.67
N SER A 72 22.31 3.75 18.44
CA SER A 72 22.76 2.65 19.30
C SER A 72 23.25 1.45 18.48
N ILE A 73 22.55 1.11 17.39
CA ILE A 73 22.97 0.08 16.42
C ILE A 73 24.33 0.42 15.82
N LYS A 74 24.53 1.66 15.40
CA LYS A 74 25.81 2.14 14.84
C LYS A 74 26.93 2.06 15.88
N LYS A 75 26.67 2.50 17.11
CA LYS A 75 27.64 2.45 18.23
C LYS A 75 28.13 1.04 18.52
N ASP A 76 27.23 0.06 18.52
CA ASP A 76 27.54 -1.35 18.78
C ASP A 76 27.94 -2.13 17.51
N ASN A 77 28.04 -1.45 16.35
CA ASN A 77 28.32 -2.04 15.04
C ASN A 77 27.43 -3.25 14.70
N LEU A 78 26.17 -3.21 15.13
CA LEU A 78 25.21 -4.30 14.93
C LEU A 78 24.74 -4.31 13.47
N LYS A 79 24.99 -5.41 12.74
CA LYS A 79 24.59 -5.53 11.33
C LYS A 79 23.10 -5.85 11.22
N VAL A 80 22.27 -4.83 11.01
CA VAL A 80 20.83 -4.96 10.82
C VAL A 80 20.26 -3.77 10.07
N ASP A 81 19.39 -4.03 9.09
CA ASP A 81 18.63 -3.00 8.40
C ASP A 81 17.37 -2.61 9.17
N ILE A 82 17.09 -1.32 9.25
CA ILE A 82 15.85 -0.79 9.82
C ILE A 82 14.79 -0.66 8.72
N GLU A 83 13.66 -1.31 8.95
CA GLU A 83 12.45 -1.23 8.12
C GLU A 83 11.35 -0.48 8.87
N THR A 84 10.62 0.39 8.17
CA THR A 84 9.43 1.04 8.73
C THR A 84 8.32 1.17 7.68
N PHE A 85 7.06 1.24 8.11
CA PHE A 85 5.95 1.55 7.21
C PHE A 85 5.96 3.03 6.84
N VAL A 86 5.74 3.35 5.57
CA VAL A 86 5.68 4.74 5.07
C VAL A 86 4.32 5.12 4.52
N HIS A 87 3.52 4.14 4.08
CA HIS A 87 2.24 4.42 3.45
C HIS A 87 1.20 3.31 3.65
N GLY A 88 -0.07 3.71 3.70
CA GLY A 88 -1.23 2.82 3.64
C GLY A 88 -1.90 2.56 4.98
N ALA A 89 -2.63 1.45 5.09
CA ALA A 89 -3.55 1.25 6.20
C ALA A 89 -2.85 1.11 7.56
N MET A 90 -3.00 2.12 8.43
CA MET A 90 -2.62 2.00 9.84
C MET A 90 -3.56 1.06 10.58
N CYS A 91 -2.99 0.23 11.45
CA CYS A 91 -3.75 -0.65 12.32
C CYS A 91 -4.01 0.06 13.64
N VAL A 92 -5.17 -0.19 14.24
CA VAL A 92 -5.48 0.26 15.61
C VAL A 92 -4.73 -0.53 16.67
N SER A 93 -4.41 -1.80 16.38
CA SER A 93 -3.74 -2.65 17.35
C SER A 93 -2.24 -2.37 17.36
N VAL A 94 -1.70 -2.30 18.58
CA VAL A 94 -0.26 -2.14 18.85
C VAL A 94 0.52 -3.18 18.03
N SER A 95 1.45 -2.70 17.21
CA SER A 95 2.29 -3.56 16.36
C SER A 95 1.52 -4.56 15.46
N GLY A 96 0.22 -4.33 15.19
CA GLY A 96 -0.59 -5.13 14.27
C GLY A 96 -1.08 -6.48 14.76
N ARG A 97 -1.01 -6.75 16.07
CA ARG A 97 -1.60 -7.97 16.65
C ARG A 97 -3.09 -7.76 16.89
N CYS A 98 -3.92 -8.26 15.97
CA CYS A 98 -5.36 -7.99 15.98
C CYS A 98 -6.17 -9.28 15.77
N PHE A 99 -7.17 -9.49 16.62
CA PHE A 99 -8.10 -10.63 16.51
C PHE A 99 -9.45 -10.26 15.89
N LEU A 100 -9.75 -8.97 15.75
CA LEU A 100 -11.07 -8.49 15.32
C LEU A 100 -11.54 -9.10 13.98
N SER A 101 -10.65 -9.23 13.00
CA SER A 101 -10.99 -9.85 11.70
C SER A 101 -11.24 -11.34 11.81
N GLN A 102 -10.58 -12.01 12.76
CA GLN A 102 -10.76 -13.43 12.99
C GLN A 102 -12.11 -13.71 13.64
N GLU A 103 -12.44 -12.96 14.69
CA GLU A 103 -13.70 -13.16 15.42
C GLU A 103 -14.91 -12.84 14.56
N VAL A 104 -14.84 -11.81 13.72
CA VAL A 104 -16.00 -11.37 12.92
C VAL A 104 -16.14 -12.17 11.62
N PHE A 105 -15.05 -12.62 11.00
CA PHE A 105 -15.10 -13.22 9.65
C PHE A 105 -14.38 -14.56 9.51
N GLY A 106 -13.79 -15.10 10.58
CA GLY A 106 -12.91 -16.28 10.52
C GLY A 106 -11.57 -16.00 9.80
N LYS A 107 -11.20 -14.73 9.64
CA LYS A 107 -10.11 -14.28 8.77
C LYS A 107 -9.00 -13.59 9.57
N SER A 108 -7.93 -14.32 9.87
CA SER A 108 -6.91 -13.89 10.83
C SER A 108 -5.98 -12.81 10.27
N ALA A 109 -6.06 -11.60 10.86
CA ALA A 109 -5.15 -10.50 10.53
C ALA A 109 -3.68 -10.84 10.84
N ASN A 110 -3.45 -11.68 11.87
CA ASN A 110 -2.13 -12.14 12.26
C ASN A 110 -1.48 -13.11 11.26
N ARG A 111 -2.27 -13.64 10.32
CA ARG A 111 -1.83 -14.49 9.21
C ARG A 111 -1.91 -13.80 7.84
N GLY A 112 -2.08 -12.48 7.85
CA GLY A 112 -2.13 -11.67 6.64
C GLY A 112 -3.50 -11.56 5.96
N ASP A 113 -4.55 -12.18 6.50
CA ASP A 113 -5.89 -12.28 5.88
C ASP A 113 -6.88 -11.25 6.47
N CYS A 114 -6.41 -10.05 6.81
CA CYS A 114 -7.24 -9.03 7.47
C CYS A 114 -8.26 -8.42 6.51
N LEU A 115 -9.55 -8.48 6.87
CA LEU A 115 -10.65 -7.82 6.13
C LEU A 115 -10.97 -6.41 6.64
N GLN A 116 -10.08 -5.84 7.45
CA GLN A 116 -10.14 -4.47 7.97
C GLN A 116 -11.48 -4.11 8.67
N PRO A 117 -12.05 -4.94 9.57
CA PRO A 117 -13.27 -4.60 10.32
C PRO A 117 -13.17 -3.27 11.08
N CYS A 118 -12.02 -2.97 11.68
CA CYS A 118 -11.77 -1.71 12.40
C CYS A 118 -12.02 -0.44 11.55
N ARG A 119 -12.13 -0.59 10.23
CA ARG A 119 -12.40 0.49 9.28
C ARG A 119 -13.89 0.64 8.95
N ARG A 120 -14.79 -0.11 9.59
CA ARG A 120 -16.24 -0.01 9.42
C ARG A 120 -16.86 0.92 10.46
N GLN A 121 -18.12 1.30 10.24
CA GLN A 121 -18.95 1.98 11.24
C GLN A 121 -19.51 0.94 12.21
N TYR A 122 -19.60 1.31 13.49
CA TYR A 122 -20.11 0.45 14.55
C TYR A 122 -21.08 1.25 15.43
N LEU A 123 -22.13 0.60 15.90
CA LEU A 123 -22.88 1.07 17.05
C LEU A 123 -22.26 0.40 18.28
N VAL A 124 -21.70 1.17 19.20
CA VAL A 124 -21.22 0.62 20.48
C VAL A 124 -22.35 0.76 21.48
N LYS A 125 -22.91 -0.38 21.88
CA LYS A 125 -23.99 -0.43 22.86
C LYS A 125 -23.44 -1.02 24.15
N ASP A 126 -23.55 -0.25 25.22
CA ASP A 126 -23.43 -0.76 26.58
C ASP A 126 -24.62 -1.69 26.83
N VAL A 127 -24.32 -2.94 27.17
CA VAL A 127 -25.33 -3.98 27.37
C VAL A 127 -26.01 -3.82 28.73
N GLU A 128 -25.30 -3.30 29.73
CA GLU A 128 -25.79 -3.19 31.11
C GLU A 128 -26.48 -1.84 31.34
N GLU A 129 -25.82 -0.75 30.97
CA GLU A 129 -26.31 0.61 31.21
C GLU A 129 -27.25 1.12 30.12
N LYS A 130 -27.51 0.30 29.07
CA LYS A 130 -28.34 0.62 27.88
C LYS A 130 -27.92 1.88 27.12
N HIS A 131 -26.76 2.47 27.43
CA HIS A 131 -26.19 3.54 26.66
C HIS A 131 -25.77 3.05 25.27
N SER A 132 -25.99 3.86 24.25
CA SER A 132 -25.51 3.57 22.90
C SER A 132 -24.77 4.76 22.34
N PHE A 133 -23.57 4.51 21.83
CA PHE A 133 -22.78 5.47 21.08
C PHE A 133 -22.89 5.12 19.59
N GLU A 134 -23.55 5.99 18.81
CA GLU A 134 -23.54 5.91 17.36
C GLU A 134 -22.20 6.44 16.83
N LEU A 135 -21.33 5.53 16.37
CA LEU A 135 -20.00 5.91 15.90
C LEU A 135 -20.08 6.26 14.40
N GLY A 136 -20.50 7.49 14.12
CA GLY A 136 -20.81 7.97 12.77
C GLY A 136 -20.08 9.23 12.31
N GLU A 137 -19.92 10.23 13.19
CA GLU A 137 -19.25 11.48 12.81
C GLU A 137 -17.73 11.44 13.03
N ASP A 138 -17.26 10.73 14.05
CA ASP A 138 -15.84 10.52 14.36
C ASP A 138 -15.54 9.01 14.51
N PHE A 139 -14.77 8.46 13.58
CA PHE A 139 -14.46 7.04 13.57
C PHE A 139 -13.53 6.65 14.74
N VAL A 140 -14.04 5.92 15.74
CA VAL A 140 -13.26 5.54 16.95
C VAL A 140 -12.12 4.56 16.65
N LEU A 141 -12.29 3.65 15.69
CA LEU A 141 -11.31 2.62 15.33
C LEU A 141 -10.68 2.82 13.93
N SER A 142 -11.05 3.85 13.16
CA SER A 142 -10.52 4.00 11.79
C SER A 142 -9.45 5.08 11.67
N PRO A 143 -8.15 4.74 11.82
CA PRO A 143 -7.11 5.71 11.58
C PRO A 143 -7.11 6.11 10.10
N LYS A 144 -6.74 7.35 9.81
CA LYS A 144 -6.32 7.77 8.48
C LYS A 144 -5.20 6.86 7.97
N ASP A 145 -5.01 6.82 6.66
CA ASP A 145 -3.88 6.11 6.09
C ASP A 145 -2.58 6.81 6.44
N LEU A 146 -1.54 6.02 6.73
CA LEU A 146 -0.20 6.55 6.86
C LEU A 146 0.22 7.16 5.52
N CYS A 147 0.82 8.34 5.57
CA CYS A 147 1.47 8.95 4.44
C CYS A 147 2.62 9.83 4.94
N THR A 148 3.83 9.33 4.80
CA THR A 148 5.05 10.05 5.18
C THR A 148 5.69 10.84 4.04
N ILE A 149 5.07 10.92 2.86
CA ILE A 149 5.69 11.51 1.66
C ILE A 149 6.23 12.93 1.88
N LYS A 150 5.54 13.74 2.72
CA LYS A 150 5.93 15.12 3.06
C LYS A 150 7.10 15.22 4.04
N VAL A 151 7.44 14.13 4.71
CA VAL A 151 8.48 14.04 5.75
C VAL A 151 9.46 12.91 5.47
N ILE A 152 9.50 12.42 4.22
CA ILE A 152 10.33 11.27 3.81
C ILE A 152 11.82 11.58 3.92
N ASP A 153 12.20 12.83 3.69
CA ASP A 153 13.53 13.40 3.92
C ASP A 153 14.01 13.16 5.36
N LYS A 154 13.13 13.36 6.35
CA LYS A 154 13.43 13.12 7.77
C LYS A 154 13.63 11.64 8.06
N LEU A 155 12.84 10.78 7.43
CA LEU A 155 12.96 9.32 7.59
C LEU A 155 14.27 8.80 6.97
N ILE A 156 14.66 9.31 5.79
CA ILE A 156 15.94 8.99 5.15
C ILE A 156 17.10 9.49 6.04
N SER A 157 17.02 10.73 6.51
CA SER A 157 18.04 11.34 7.38
C SER A 157 18.21 10.62 8.72
N ALA A 158 17.14 10.02 9.25
CA ALA A 158 17.21 9.19 10.45
C ALA A 158 18.06 7.92 10.26
N GLY A 159 18.27 7.49 9.00
CA GLY A 159 19.04 6.31 8.63
C GLY A 159 18.20 5.04 8.47
N ILE A 160 16.91 5.18 8.17
CA ILE A 160 16.03 4.04 7.85
C ILE A 160 16.45 3.46 6.49
N ASN A 161 16.55 2.13 6.39
CA ASN A 161 17.03 1.42 5.20
C ASN A 161 15.90 0.99 4.27
N VAL A 162 14.77 0.53 4.83
CA VAL A 162 13.68 -0.09 4.07
C VAL A 162 12.36 0.63 4.33
N PHE A 163 11.75 1.15 3.27
CA PHE A 163 10.47 1.86 3.30
C PHE A 163 9.34 0.95 2.82
N LYS A 164 8.50 0.51 3.75
CA LYS A 164 7.43 -0.44 3.48
C LYS A 164 6.10 0.23 3.15
N ILE A 165 5.47 -0.20 2.07
CA ILE A 165 4.13 0.23 1.64
C ILE A 165 3.12 -0.88 1.97
N GLU A 166 2.00 -0.53 2.59
CA GLU A 166 0.88 -1.45 2.81
C GLU A 166 0.05 -1.59 1.53
N GLY A 167 0.34 -2.62 0.74
CA GLY A 167 -0.33 -2.92 -0.53
C GLY A 167 -1.35 -4.07 -0.47
N ARG A 168 -1.62 -4.69 0.68
CA ARG A 168 -2.53 -5.85 0.75
C ARG A 168 -3.97 -5.43 0.45
N ASN A 169 -4.66 -6.25 -0.35
CA ASN A 169 -6.03 -5.96 -0.81
C ASN A 169 -6.14 -4.56 -1.43
N ARG A 170 -5.10 -4.11 -2.14
CA ARG A 170 -5.11 -2.88 -2.91
C ARG A 170 -5.09 -3.21 -4.39
N SER A 171 -5.69 -2.31 -5.17
CA SER A 171 -5.70 -2.44 -6.61
C SER A 171 -4.30 -2.20 -7.19
N PRO A 172 -4.00 -2.74 -8.38
CA PRO A 172 -2.73 -2.45 -9.04
C PRO A 172 -2.47 -0.95 -9.23
N GLU A 173 -3.51 -0.13 -9.42
CA GLU A 173 -3.32 1.33 -9.60
C GLU A 173 -2.82 1.99 -8.33
N TYR A 174 -3.32 1.56 -7.18
CA TYR A 174 -2.82 2.00 -5.90
C TYR A 174 -1.35 1.64 -5.74
N VAL A 175 -0.98 0.38 -6.02
CA VAL A 175 0.41 -0.07 -5.88
C VAL A 175 1.34 0.71 -6.80
N LYS A 176 0.97 0.89 -8.08
CA LYS A 176 1.76 1.66 -9.04
C LYS A 176 1.97 3.10 -8.56
N VAL A 177 0.89 3.85 -8.33
CA VAL A 177 0.96 5.28 -8.01
C VAL A 177 1.72 5.50 -6.70
N VAL A 178 1.44 4.70 -5.66
CA VAL A 178 2.12 4.85 -4.37
C VAL A 178 3.61 4.53 -4.52
N THR A 179 3.97 3.43 -5.17
CA THR A 179 5.37 3.08 -5.39
C THR A 179 6.11 4.14 -6.20
N GLU A 180 5.53 4.65 -7.29
CA GLU A 180 6.12 5.72 -8.11
C GLU A 180 6.33 7.00 -7.31
N CYS A 181 5.35 7.44 -6.50
CA CYS A 181 5.50 8.63 -5.65
C CYS A 181 6.65 8.50 -4.66
N TYR A 182 6.74 7.37 -3.95
CA TYR A 182 7.84 7.18 -3.00
C TYR A 182 9.18 7.00 -3.70
N ARG A 183 9.21 6.38 -4.88
CA ARG A 183 10.43 6.23 -5.67
C ARG A 183 10.97 7.57 -6.13
N GLU A 184 10.09 8.42 -6.66
CA GLU A 184 10.42 9.78 -7.07
C GLU A 184 10.98 10.61 -5.90
N ALA A 185 10.37 10.52 -4.71
CA ALA A 185 10.84 11.25 -3.53
C ALA A 185 12.14 10.70 -2.92
N ILE A 186 12.34 9.38 -2.95
CA ILE A 186 13.53 8.73 -2.39
C ILE A 186 14.73 8.92 -3.33
N ASP A 187 14.53 8.71 -4.63
CA ASP A 187 15.60 8.77 -5.64
C ASP A 187 15.99 10.23 -5.95
N ASN A 188 15.06 11.18 -5.77
CA ASN A 188 15.32 12.62 -5.84
C ASN A 188 14.76 13.36 -4.62
N GLN A 189 15.63 13.62 -3.63
CA GLN A 189 15.23 14.34 -2.41
C GLN A 189 14.82 15.81 -2.63
N LYS A 190 15.01 16.36 -3.84
CA LYS A 190 14.48 17.68 -4.23
C LYS A 190 13.10 17.61 -4.90
N ALA A 191 12.51 16.42 -5.00
CA ALA A 191 11.18 16.25 -5.58
C ALA A 191 10.13 17.07 -4.81
N ASP A 192 9.16 17.62 -5.55
CA ASP A 192 8.07 18.37 -4.96
C ASP A 192 7.10 17.41 -4.23
N THR A 193 7.33 17.25 -2.94
CA THR A 193 6.51 16.36 -2.09
C THR A 193 5.06 16.83 -1.96
N ALA A 194 4.76 18.11 -2.22
CA ALA A 194 3.38 18.61 -2.22
C ALA A 194 2.64 18.10 -3.47
N LYS A 195 3.28 18.17 -4.64
CA LYS A 195 2.73 17.59 -5.88
C LYS A 195 2.55 16.07 -5.76
N LEU A 196 3.53 15.38 -5.18
CA LEU A 196 3.43 13.93 -4.93
C LEU A 196 2.29 13.57 -3.97
N TYR A 197 2.08 14.39 -2.94
CA TYR A 197 0.97 14.22 -2.01
C TYR A 197 -0.38 14.36 -2.71
N GLU A 198 -0.55 15.33 -3.62
CA GLU A 198 -1.76 15.45 -4.44
C GLU A 198 -1.94 14.24 -5.38
N ARG A 199 -0.84 13.72 -5.97
CA ARG A 199 -0.89 12.48 -6.77
C ARG A 199 -1.35 11.28 -5.95
N LEU A 200 -0.87 11.14 -4.71
CA LEU A 200 -1.30 10.08 -3.78
C LEU A 200 -2.79 10.17 -3.41
N LYS A 201 -3.39 11.37 -3.40
CA LYS A 201 -4.84 11.50 -3.18
C LYS A 201 -5.68 10.96 -4.33
N THR A 202 -5.12 10.72 -5.52
CA THR A 202 -5.88 10.21 -6.67
C THR A 202 -6.24 8.74 -6.56
N VAL A 203 -5.54 7.98 -5.71
CA VAL A 203 -5.82 6.56 -5.45
C VAL A 203 -6.51 6.36 -4.09
N TYR A 204 -7.04 5.16 -3.86
CA TYR A 204 -7.78 4.84 -2.63
C TYR A 204 -7.02 5.30 -1.38
N ASN A 205 -7.66 6.14 -0.57
CA ASN A 205 -7.14 6.56 0.71
C ASN A 205 -8.29 6.92 1.64
N ARG A 206 -8.07 6.96 2.96
CA ARG A 206 -9.06 7.43 3.95
C ARG A 206 -8.67 8.75 4.60
N GLY A 207 -8.06 9.65 3.81
CA GLY A 207 -7.28 10.75 4.33
C GLY A 207 -5.93 10.27 4.85
N PHE A 208 -5.05 11.22 5.14
CA PHE A 208 -3.65 10.94 5.46
C PHE A 208 -3.26 11.46 6.84
N SER A 209 -2.41 10.70 7.51
CA SER A 209 -1.73 11.04 8.76
C SER A 209 -0.25 10.69 8.65
N THR A 210 0.61 11.37 9.40
CA THR A 210 2.01 10.98 9.58
C THR A 210 2.19 9.86 10.62
N GLY A 211 1.10 9.34 11.19
CA GLY A 211 1.15 8.34 12.25
C GLY A 211 1.86 8.89 13.49
N PHE A 212 2.69 8.06 14.12
CA PHE A 212 3.45 8.46 15.32
C PHE A 212 4.76 9.18 15.00
N TYR A 213 5.16 9.28 13.72
CA TYR A 213 6.47 9.80 13.33
C TYR A 213 6.71 11.23 13.83
N MET A 214 5.67 12.07 13.82
CA MET A 214 5.73 13.47 14.26
C MET A 214 5.28 13.67 15.72
N GLY A 215 5.19 12.59 16.52
CA GLY A 215 4.72 12.65 17.91
C GLY A 215 3.29 12.12 18.07
N LYS A 216 2.54 12.69 19.02
CA LYS A 216 1.17 12.20 19.34
C LYS A 216 0.22 12.46 18.16
N PRO A 217 -0.42 11.42 17.59
CA PRO A 217 -1.43 11.60 16.54
C PRO A 217 -2.73 12.13 17.16
N MET A 218 -2.85 13.44 17.38
CA MET A 218 -4.11 14.07 17.78
C MET A 218 -4.99 14.34 16.55
N GLY A 219 -6.23 13.84 16.54
CA GLY A 219 -7.20 14.14 15.46
C GLY A 219 -6.99 13.36 14.15
N GLU A 220 -6.34 12.20 14.21
CA GLU A 220 -5.92 11.42 13.04
C GLU A 220 -6.91 10.34 12.60
N TRP A 221 -8.16 10.46 13.05
CA TRP A 221 -9.27 9.63 12.61
C TRP A 221 -9.83 10.15 11.28
N SER A 222 -10.22 9.23 10.39
CA SER A 222 -10.92 9.66 9.18
C SER A 222 -12.26 10.27 9.57
N LYS A 223 -12.71 11.32 8.87
CA LYS A 223 -14.03 11.94 9.06
C LYS A 223 -15.06 11.52 8.01
N ALA A 224 -14.73 10.58 7.12
CA ALA A 224 -15.65 10.15 6.07
C ALA A 224 -15.65 8.64 5.85
N TYR A 225 -16.82 8.15 5.44
CA TYR A 225 -17.02 6.77 5.05
C TYR A 225 -16.34 6.47 3.70
N GLY A 226 -15.70 5.31 3.59
CA GLY A 226 -15.11 4.87 2.33
C GLY A 226 -13.83 5.61 1.91
N SER A 227 -13.58 5.63 0.60
CA SER A 227 -12.41 6.25 -0.03
C SER A 227 -12.59 7.76 -0.21
N LYS A 228 -11.54 8.53 0.08
CA LYS A 228 -11.40 9.96 -0.25
C LYS A 228 -10.55 10.19 -1.52
N ALA A 229 -10.46 9.19 -2.40
CA ALA A 229 -9.75 9.33 -3.65
C ALA A 229 -10.36 10.45 -4.52
N THR A 230 -9.53 11.33 -5.08
CA THR A 230 -9.98 12.44 -5.93
C THR A 230 -10.38 12.00 -7.35
N LYS A 231 -10.11 10.74 -7.70
CA LYS A 231 -10.49 10.14 -8.98
C LYS A 231 -11.23 8.82 -8.74
N LYS A 232 -12.12 8.47 -9.68
CA LYS A 232 -12.85 7.19 -9.72
C LYS A 232 -12.57 6.50 -11.05
N LYS A 233 -12.47 5.17 -11.02
CA LYS A 233 -12.37 4.36 -12.25
C LYS A 233 -13.73 3.77 -12.62
N GLU A 234 -14.08 3.90 -13.89
CA GLU A 234 -15.26 3.32 -14.50
C GLU A 234 -14.84 2.24 -15.49
N TYR A 235 -15.36 1.02 -15.35
CA TYR A 235 -15.08 -0.04 -16.32
C TYR A 235 -15.78 0.28 -17.64
N ILE A 236 -15.04 0.19 -18.76
CA ILE A 236 -15.62 0.46 -20.08
C ILE A 236 -15.45 -0.71 -21.06
N GLY A 237 -14.55 -1.66 -20.83
CA GLY A 237 -14.34 -2.75 -21.77
C GLY A 237 -13.06 -3.55 -21.59
N LYS A 238 -12.61 -4.22 -22.65
CA LYS A 238 -11.40 -5.06 -22.63
C LYS A 238 -10.61 -4.98 -23.93
N VAL A 239 -9.31 -5.21 -23.83
CA VAL A 239 -8.42 -5.34 -25.00
C VAL A 239 -8.72 -6.65 -25.73
N VAL A 240 -9.04 -6.58 -27.01
CA VAL A 240 -9.26 -7.76 -27.87
C VAL A 240 -8.02 -8.12 -28.68
N ASN A 241 -7.21 -7.13 -29.03
CA ASN A 241 -5.96 -7.32 -29.78
C ASN A 241 -4.94 -6.20 -29.51
N TYR A 242 -3.65 -6.46 -29.78
CA TYR A 242 -2.60 -5.45 -29.77
C TYR A 242 -1.79 -5.52 -31.06
N PHE A 243 -1.66 -4.39 -31.75
CA PHE A 243 -0.91 -4.25 -32.99
C PHE A 243 0.49 -3.70 -32.71
N ASP A 244 1.48 -4.59 -32.58
CA ASP A 244 2.86 -4.22 -32.20
C ASP A 244 3.51 -3.17 -33.12
N LYS A 245 3.30 -3.28 -34.44
CA LYS A 245 3.93 -2.38 -35.43
C LYS A 245 3.51 -0.91 -35.27
N VAL A 246 2.24 -0.67 -34.98
CA VAL A 246 1.67 0.68 -34.86
C VAL A 246 1.48 1.11 -33.40
N LYS A 247 1.79 0.23 -32.45
CA LYS A 247 1.61 0.43 -31.00
C LYS A 247 0.18 0.86 -30.66
N ALA A 248 -0.80 0.09 -31.13
CA ALA A 248 -2.21 0.36 -30.89
C ALA A 248 -2.91 -0.87 -30.32
N ALA A 249 -3.85 -0.67 -29.40
CA ALA A 249 -4.70 -1.70 -28.85
C ALA A 249 -6.10 -1.60 -29.45
N GLU A 250 -6.64 -2.74 -29.89
CA GLU A 250 -8.06 -2.86 -30.20
C GLU A 250 -8.83 -3.15 -28.90
N ILE A 251 -9.83 -2.33 -28.60
CA ILE A 251 -10.60 -2.32 -27.37
C ILE A 251 -12.08 -2.51 -27.73
N LEU A 252 -12.70 -3.55 -27.18
CA LEU A 252 -14.14 -3.73 -27.23
C LEU A 252 -14.78 -2.96 -26.07
N ILE A 253 -15.64 -2.00 -26.38
CA ILE A 253 -16.39 -1.22 -25.39
C ILE A 253 -17.62 -2.02 -24.94
N GLU A 254 -17.64 -2.43 -23.68
CA GLU A 254 -18.70 -3.26 -23.08
C GLU A 254 -19.67 -2.45 -22.20
N SER A 255 -19.26 -1.27 -21.72
CA SER A 255 -20.06 -0.36 -20.91
C SER A 255 -19.66 1.10 -21.12
N GLY A 256 -20.61 2.02 -20.89
CA GLY A 256 -20.39 3.46 -21.06
C GLY A 256 -20.02 3.84 -22.49
N GLY A 257 -18.99 4.67 -22.62
CA GLY A 257 -18.43 5.11 -23.89
C GLY A 257 -17.04 5.73 -23.71
N LEU A 258 -16.37 6.02 -24.82
CA LEU A 258 -15.07 6.67 -24.85
C LEU A 258 -15.09 7.86 -25.80
N SER A 259 -14.49 8.97 -25.39
CA SER A 259 -14.30 10.16 -26.22
C SER A 259 -12.84 10.54 -26.30
N LEU A 260 -12.48 11.34 -27.31
CA LEU A 260 -11.17 12.00 -27.31
C LEU A 260 -10.98 12.83 -26.02
N LYS A 261 -9.74 12.89 -25.54
CA LYS A 261 -9.30 13.50 -24.28
C LYS A 261 -9.73 12.78 -23.01
N ASP A 262 -10.49 11.68 -23.10
CA ASP A 262 -10.70 10.82 -21.93
C ASP A 262 -9.37 10.19 -21.49
N HIS A 263 -9.20 10.00 -20.19
CA HIS A 263 -8.04 9.33 -19.61
C HIS A 263 -8.33 7.84 -19.41
N LEU A 264 -7.60 6.99 -20.13
CA LEU A 264 -7.72 5.55 -20.07
C LEU A 264 -6.69 4.92 -19.14
N MET A 265 -7.12 3.87 -18.43
CA MET A 265 -6.28 2.98 -17.67
C MET A 265 -6.54 1.53 -18.10
N VAL A 266 -5.51 0.88 -18.66
CA VAL A 266 -5.53 -0.54 -19.02
C VAL A 266 -4.79 -1.34 -17.96
N GLN A 267 -5.45 -2.37 -17.42
CA GLN A 267 -4.94 -3.19 -16.33
C GLN A 267 -4.96 -4.68 -16.69
N GLY A 268 -3.82 -5.34 -16.49
CA GLY A 268 -3.64 -6.77 -16.77
C GLY A 268 -2.69 -7.47 -15.80
N PRO A 269 -2.84 -8.79 -15.57
CA PRO A 269 -2.01 -9.53 -14.61
C PRO A 269 -0.51 -9.49 -14.95
N THR A 270 -0.16 -9.49 -16.24
CA THR A 270 1.23 -9.40 -16.73
C THR A 270 1.58 -8.03 -17.30
N THR A 271 0.57 -7.20 -17.58
CA THR A 271 0.74 -5.84 -18.12
C THR A 271 0.98 -4.83 -17.00
N GLY A 272 0.51 -5.12 -15.78
CA GLY A 272 0.45 -4.13 -14.71
C GLY A 272 -0.59 -3.08 -15.07
N ILE A 273 -0.17 -1.82 -15.18
CA ILE A 273 -1.01 -0.70 -15.58
C ILE A 273 -0.35 0.17 -16.63
N VAL A 274 -1.09 0.45 -17.69
CA VAL A 274 -0.74 1.41 -18.73
C VAL A 274 -1.83 2.47 -18.79
N GLU A 275 -1.44 3.74 -18.75
CA GLU A 275 -2.35 4.88 -18.77
C GLU A 275 -2.07 5.76 -19.99
N ILE A 276 -3.12 6.36 -20.54
CA ILE A 276 -3.00 7.27 -21.68
C ILE A 276 -4.17 8.25 -21.76
N ASP A 277 -3.90 9.49 -22.17
CA ASP A 277 -4.91 10.41 -22.69
C ASP A 277 -5.24 10.06 -24.14
N VAL A 278 -6.52 9.83 -24.45
CA VAL A 278 -6.96 9.44 -25.79
C VAL A 278 -6.85 10.62 -26.74
N THR A 279 -5.73 10.69 -27.46
CA THR A 279 -5.47 11.74 -28.46
C THR A 279 -6.04 11.42 -29.84
N SER A 280 -6.18 10.13 -30.17
CA SER A 280 -6.75 9.64 -31.41
C SER A 280 -7.34 8.24 -31.21
N MET A 281 -8.37 7.91 -31.98
CA MET A 281 -8.95 6.56 -32.00
C MET A 281 -9.64 6.29 -33.33
N GLN A 282 -9.65 5.02 -33.73
CA GLN A 282 -10.23 4.56 -34.99
C GLN A 282 -11.26 3.47 -34.77
N ALA A 283 -12.34 3.50 -35.53
CA ALA A 283 -13.31 2.40 -35.65
C ALA A 283 -13.42 2.05 -37.13
N GLN A 284 -13.29 0.75 -37.47
CA GLN A 284 -13.37 0.28 -38.86
C GLN A 284 -12.48 1.09 -39.84
N HIS A 285 -11.22 1.36 -39.44
CA HIS A 285 -10.25 2.14 -40.21
C HIS A 285 -10.61 3.62 -40.48
N LYS A 286 -11.59 4.19 -39.76
CA LYS A 286 -11.92 5.61 -39.81
C LYS A 286 -11.68 6.27 -38.47
N ASP A 287 -11.16 7.49 -38.48
CA ASP A 287 -11.00 8.29 -37.26
C ASP A 287 -12.36 8.63 -36.66
N VAL A 288 -12.51 8.41 -35.36
CA VAL A 288 -13.75 8.67 -34.62
C VAL A 288 -13.49 9.55 -33.40
N LYS A 289 -14.46 10.40 -33.05
CA LYS A 289 -14.36 11.31 -31.90
C LYS A 289 -15.00 10.74 -30.63
N SER A 290 -15.90 9.78 -30.78
CA SER A 290 -16.54 9.04 -29.69
C SER A 290 -16.89 7.62 -30.09
N ALA A 291 -17.00 6.74 -29.10
CA ALA A 291 -17.41 5.34 -29.23
C ALA A 291 -18.39 4.97 -28.11
N LYS A 292 -19.34 4.10 -28.41
CA LYS A 292 -20.38 3.65 -27.46
C LYS A 292 -20.23 2.16 -27.17
N LYS A 293 -20.96 1.68 -26.17
CA LYS A 293 -21.13 0.24 -25.91
C LYS A 293 -21.42 -0.53 -27.20
N GLY A 294 -20.69 -1.63 -27.39
CA GLY A 294 -20.76 -2.51 -28.57
C GLY A 294 -19.74 -2.19 -29.66
N SER A 295 -19.07 -1.04 -29.61
CA SER A 295 -18.04 -0.66 -30.59
C SER A 295 -16.69 -1.33 -30.30
N SER A 296 -15.96 -1.72 -31.34
CA SER A 296 -14.53 -2.04 -31.28
C SER A 296 -13.73 -0.84 -31.80
N ILE A 297 -12.77 -0.35 -31.02
CA ILE A 297 -11.94 0.80 -31.37
C ILE A 297 -10.46 0.50 -31.23
N ALA A 298 -9.64 1.04 -32.11
CA ALA A 298 -8.19 1.03 -31.97
C ALA A 298 -7.70 2.35 -31.35
N VAL A 299 -6.94 2.26 -30.26
CA VAL A 299 -6.32 3.40 -29.57
C VAL A 299 -4.81 3.19 -29.52
N LYS A 300 -4.03 4.21 -29.90
CA LYS A 300 -2.56 4.16 -29.76
C LYS A 300 -2.20 4.08 -28.29
N ILE A 301 -1.46 3.08 -27.85
CA ILE A 301 -1.10 2.88 -26.43
C ILE A 301 0.16 2.04 -26.30
N GLY A 302 0.84 2.16 -25.15
CA GLY A 302 1.93 1.27 -24.76
C GLY A 302 1.52 -0.21 -24.80
N LYS A 303 2.49 -1.12 -24.63
CA LYS A 303 2.25 -2.56 -24.78
C LYS A 303 1.21 -3.05 -23.77
N VAL A 304 0.10 -3.59 -24.28
CA VAL A 304 -0.99 -4.21 -23.51
C VAL A 304 -1.30 -5.59 -24.09
N ARG A 305 -2.11 -6.39 -23.39
CA ARG A 305 -2.38 -7.78 -23.75
C ARG A 305 -3.86 -8.05 -23.90
N LYS A 306 -4.19 -9.06 -24.70
CA LYS A 306 -5.56 -9.55 -24.88
C LYS A 306 -6.18 -9.90 -23.52
N ASN A 307 -7.44 -9.53 -23.34
CA ASN A 307 -8.23 -9.62 -22.10
C ASN A 307 -7.82 -8.68 -20.96
N ASP A 308 -6.86 -7.77 -21.17
CA ASP A 308 -6.62 -6.70 -20.20
C ASP A 308 -7.89 -5.84 -20.08
N LYS A 309 -8.23 -5.45 -18.85
CA LYS A 309 -9.42 -4.66 -18.54
C LYS A 309 -9.13 -3.19 -18.81
N VAL A 310 -10.08 -2.51 -19.43
CA VAL A 310 -9.98 -1.08 -19.77
C VAL A 310 -10.96 -0.29 -18.90
N TYR A 311 -10.44 0.75 -18.29
CA TYR A 311 -11.17 1.68 -17.45
C TYR A 311 -11.00 3.10 -17.96
N LYS A 312 -12.04 3.91 -17.80
CA LYS A 312 -11.99 5.37 -17.91
C LYS A 312 -11.81 5.96 -16.51
N ILE A 313 -10.89 6.91 -16.37
CA ILE A 313 -10.67 7.64 -15.12
C ILE A 313 -11.46 8.95 -15.15
N ILE A 314 -12.34 9.14 -14.15
CA ILE A 314 -13.20 10.32 -13.95
C ILE A 314 -12.91 11.02 -12.63
#